data_AF-A0A915Q290-F1
#
_entry.id   AF-A0A915Q290-F1
#
_cell.length_a   1.000
_cell.length_b   1.000
_cell.length_c   1.000
_cell.angle_alpha   90.00
_cell.angle_beta   90.00
_cell.angle_gamma   90.00
#
_symmetry.space_group_name_H-M   'P 1'
#
loop_
_entity.id
_entity.type
_entity.pdbx_description
1 polymer ?
#
loop_
_entity_poly.entity_id
_entity_poly.type
_entity_poly.pdbx_seq_one_letter_code
_entity_poly.pdbx_strand_id
1 'polypeptide(L)' 'MAGQTAKEAKTKIMRAAEALLGGYFNVICAYGDFSYITTTSLYCLQSLGNINCYAFLTGNARTNL' A
#
# COMPACT_ATOMS: atom_id res chain seq x y z
N MET A 1 0.90 15.86 -16.57
CA MET A 1 0.55 14.71 -15.71
C MET A 1 1.58 14.66 -14.57
N ALA A 2 1.51 15.63 -13.66
CA ALA A 2 2.54 15.90 -12.67
C ALA A 2 1.88 16.06 -11.30
N GLY A 3 2.41 15.39 -10.27
CA GLY A 3 1.98 15.62 -8.88
C GLY A 3 1.26 14.46 -8.21
N GLN A 4 1.83 13.26 -8.23
CA GLN A 4 1.58 12.34 -7.11
C GLN A 4 2.91 12.05 -6.47
N THR A 5 3.20 12.81 -5.41
CA THR A 5 4.35 12.49 -4.56
C THR A 5 4.16 11.08 -3.98
N ALA A 6 5.25 10.33 -3.75
CA ALA A 6 5.16 9.01 -3.11
C ALA A 6 4.33 9.01 -1.81
N LYS A 7 4.29 10.16 -1.11
CA LYS A 7 3.44 10.41 0.07
C LYS A 7 1.94 10.42 -0.22
N GLU A 8 1.51 11.08 -1.30
CA GLU A 8 0.10 11.12 -1.70
C GLU A 8 -0.33 9.77 -2.27
N ALA A 9 0.54 9.13 -3.07
CA ALA A 9 0.30 7.81 -3.64
C ALA A 9 0.03 6.78 -2.54
N LYS A 10 0.91 6.68 -1.52
CA LYS A 10 0.72 5.72 -0.43
C LYS A 10 -0.60 5.92 0.32
N THR A 11 -1.00 7.17 0.55
CA THR A 11 -2.24 7.49 1.28
C THR A 11 -3.47 7.10 0.46
N LYS A 12 -3.48 7.40 -0.84
CA LYS A 12 -4.58 7.04 -1.73
C LYS A 12 -4.72 5.53 -1.89
N ILE A 13 -3.61 4.82 -2.09
CA ILE A 13 -3.60 3.36 -2.23
C ILE A 13 -4.12 2.72 -0.95
N MET A 14 -3.66 3.16 0.22
CA MET A 14 -4.11 2.66 1.52
C MET A 14 -5.63 2.81 1.65
N ARG A 15 -6.17 4.02 1.46
CA ARG A 15 -7.60 4.29 1.58
C ARG A 15 -8.44 3.48 0.59
N ALA A 16 -7.98 3.36 -0.65
CA ALA A 16 -8.66 2.56 -1.65
C ALA A 16 -8.67 1.07 -1.28
N ALA A 17 -7.55 0.53 -0.80
CA ALA A 17 -7.45 -0.86 -0.37
C ALA A 17 -8.36 -1.15 0.84
N GLU A 18 -8.33 -0.29 1.86
CA GLU A 18 -9.22 -0.39 3.04
C GLU A 18 -10.70 -0.36 2.63
N ALA A 19 -11.08 0.53 1.70
CA ALA A 19 -12.46 0.69 1.25
C ALA A 19 -12.97 -0.47 0.37
N LEU A 20 -12.11 -1.04 -0.49
CA LEU A 20 -12.49 -2.07 -1.45
C LEU A 20 -12.35 -3.50 -0.91
N LEU A 21 -11.32 -3.74 -0.09
CA LEU A 21 -10.92 -5.08 0.35
C LEU A 21 -11.25 -5.32 1.83
N GLY A 22 -11.49 -4.25 2.59
CA GLY A 22 -11.61 -4.33 4.05
C GLY A 22 -10.28 -4.66 4.73
N GLY A 23 -10.19 -4.44 6.03
CA GLY A 23 -8.94 -4.62 6.76
C GLY A 23 -8.08 -3.37 6.83
N TYR A 24 -6.95 -3.48 7.53
CA TYR A 24 -5.93 -2.44 7.60
C TYR A 24 -4.82 -2.73 6.62
N PHE A 25 -4.48 -1.73 5.82
CA PHE A 25 -3.39 -1.82 4.86
C PHE A 25 -2.26 -0.87 5.24
N ASN A 26 -1.03 -1.34 5.07
CA ASN A 26 0.12 -0.45 5.01
C ASN A 26 0.63 -0.36 3.58
N VAL A 27 1.15 0.81 3.22
CA VAL A 27 1.68 1.07 1.88
C VAL A 27 3.04 1.75 1.98
N ILE A 28 4.04 1.11 1.37
CA ILE A 28 5.38 1.65 1.18
C ILE A 28 5.47 2.13 -0.26
N CYS A 29 5.79 3.39 -0.50
CA CYS A 29 6.12 3.89 -1.83
C CYS A 29 7.49 4.54 -1.78
N ALA A 30 8.40 4.12 -2.67
CA ALA A 30 9.76 4.62 -2.75
C ALA A 30 10.16 4.91 -4.21
N TYR A 31 11.13 5.80 -4.37
CA TYR A 31 11.80 6.00 -5.65
C TYR A 31 12.95 4.99 -5.77
N GLY A 32 13.03 4.29 -6.89
CA GLY A 32 14.01 3.24 -7.11
C GLY A 32 13.73 1.99 -6.27
N ASP A 33 14.79 1.23 -6.00
CA ASP A 33 14.67 -0.06 -5.36
C ASP A 33 14.63 0.03 -3.83
N PHE A 34 13.87 -0.88 -3.21
CA PHE A 34 13.88 -1.10 -1.77
C PHE A 34 13.66 -2.59 -1.48
N SER A 35 14.11 -3.04 -0.32
CA SER A 35 13.90 -4.41 0.14
C SER A 35 13.16 -4.39 1.47
N TYR A 36 12.06 -5.15 1.53
CA TYR A 36 11.21 -5.28 2.72
C TYR A 36 10.58 -6.66 2.76
N ILE A 37 10.59 -7.31 3.92
CA ILE A 37 9.99 -8.63 4.13
C ILE A 37 8.87 -8.48 5.15
N THR A 38 7.69 -9.02 4.83
CA THR A 38 6.55 -9.09 5.75
C THR A 38 5.76 -10.37 5.52
N THR A 39 5.19 -10.91 6.58
CA THR A 39 4.22 -12.01 6.51
C THR A 39 2.83 -11.42 6.35
N THR A 40 2.18 -11.68 5.23
CA THR A 40 0.83 -11.17 4.93
C THR A 40 0.07 -12.18 4.08
N SER A 41 -1.26 -12.21 4.19
CA SER A 41 -2.12 -13.02 3.34
C SER A 41 -2.49 -12.32 2.03
N LEU A 42 -2.29 -11.00 1.93
CA LEU A 42 -2.68 -10.21 0.77
C LEU A 42 -1.73 -9.03 0.55
N TYR A 43 -1.20 -8.93 -0.66
CA TYR A 43 -0.34 -7.82 -1.06
C TYR A 43 -0.55 -7.43 -2.52
N CYS A 44 -0.10 -6.24 -2.86
CA CYS A 44 0.03 -5.74 -4.22
C CYS A 44 1.33 -4.95 -4.36
N LEU A 45 2.15 -5.31 -5.34
CA LEU A 45 3.35 -4.55 -5.72
C LEU A 45 3.10 -3.98 -7.11
N GLN A 46 3.22 -2.66 -7.25
CA GLN A 46 3.07 -2.00 -8.55
C GLN A 46 4.09 -0.89 -8.74
N SER A 47 4.59 -0.80 -9.97
CA SER A 47 5.57 0.20 -10.39
C SER A 47 4.94 1.18 -11.37
N LEU A 48 5.21 2.48 -11.17
CA LEU A 48 4.84 3.53 -12.12
C LEU A 48 6.04 4.45 -12.35
N GLY A 49 6.73 4.24 -13.48
CA GLY A 49 7.99 4.92 -13.76
C GLY A 49 9.05 4.52 -12.74
N ASN A 50 9.60 5.50 -12.02
CA ASN A 50 10.61 5.30 -10.96
C ASN A 50 9.99 5.08 -9.56
N ILE A 51 8.66 5.05 -9.42
CA ILE A 51 8.03 4.85 -8.12
C ILE A 51 7.56 3.42 -8.00
N ASN A 52 8.04 2.73 -6.97
CA ASN A 52 7.61 1.39 -6.58
C ASN A 52 6.73 1.50 -5.34
N CYS A 53 5.49 1.00 -5.42
CA CYS A 53 4.55 0.98 -4.30
C CYS A 53 4.19 -0.47 -3.93
N TYR A 54 4.40 -0.82 -2.66
CA TYR A 54 4.07 -2.09 -2.06
C TYR A 54 2.98 -1.89 -0.99
N ALA A 55 1.78 -2.42 -1.26
CA ALA A 55 0.65 -2.41 -0.34
C ALA A 55 0.44 -3.82 0.22
N PHE A 56 0.20 -3.93 1.53
CA PHE A 56 0.00 -5.23 2.18
C PHE A 56 -0.98 -5.12 3.35
N LEU A 57 -1.75 -6.18 3.55
CA LEU A 57 -2.66 -6.31 4.67
C LEU A 57 -1.86 -6.52 5.96
N THR A 58 -2.12 -5.69 6.97
CA THR A 58 -1.43 -5.72 8.27
C THR A 58 -2.29 -6.26 9.40
N GLY A 59 -3.60 -6.25 9.24
CA GLY A 59 -4.53 -6.86 10.17
C GLY A 59 -5.96 -6.75 9.69
N ASN A 60 -6.82 -7.62 10.19
CA ASN A 60 -8.25 -7.50 9.95
C ASN A 60 -8.77 -6.25 10.66
N ALA A 61 -9.62 -5.49 9.97
CA ALA A 61 -10.39 -4.42 10.57
C ALA A 61 -11.14 -5.08 11.71
N ARG A 62 -11.00 -4.55 12.93
CA ARG A 62 -11.65 -5.11 14.11
C ARG A 62 -13.16 -5.18 13.81
N THR A 63 -13.65 -6.34 13.37
CA THR A 63 -15.02 -6.73 13.65
C THR A 63 -15.06 -6.80 15.15
N ASN A 64 -15.68 -5.80 15.79
CA ASN A 64 -16.09 -5.91 17.18
C ASN A 64 -16.90 -7.20 17.29
N LEU A 65 -16.23 -8.25 17.76
CA LEU A 65 -16.85 -9.37 18.45
C LEU A 65 -17.16 -8.91 19.88
#